data_AF-A0A846F3T8-F1
#
_entry.id   AF-A0A846F3T8-F1
#
_cell.length_a   1.000
_cell.length_b   1.000
_cell.length_c   1.000
_cell.angle_alpha   90.00
_cell.angle_beta   90.00
_cell.angle_gamma   90.00
#
_symmetry.space_group_name_H-M   'P 1'
#
loop_
_entity.id
_entity.type
_entity.pdbx_description
1 polymer ?
#
loop_
_entity_poly.entity_id
_entity_poly.type
_entity_poly.pdbx_seq_one_letter_code
_entity_poly.pdbx_strand_id
1 'polypeptide(L)'
;MYRTPTIKFDRGTIILHPPPQGKAWVDYATWDDRVEKFRVRAIDYRPLVESLKAAKIDFVDKAKEFAPLELIPSLEMPPYPHQEAALKAWKQSGRNGVVILPTASGKTYLAQLAMQATPRSTLVVVPTLDLMHQWYAHLNAAFPDVEVGLLGGGSRDKTPILVATYDSATIHAEAIGNKYALLVFDECHHLPTDFYRVIAEYAIAPYRLGLTATPNRSDGRHSDLDYLIGPTVFSKTPEELAGAALADHKIVQIMVKLSAQEREEYNKLMTVRNDFLKQANIKLGGLNGWKNFVIASARSKAGRRAMLAHRQAKEIALGTDGKLRTLANLLAQHFPERTLIFTADNTTVYRISHDFLIPAITHQTPVKERHEVLSKFRTGEYKTLVASHVLNEGVDVPDARVAIILSGTGSEREYIQRLGRVLRRGSDKNKLAILYEVVTENTSEEHTSRRRRGGIKRKKSPKYQEQEEAKTEVKPLEIVKPEPIYGVNNSAAKRAAEPGAKWGSDGKNDDNDLENQSEIKEDKNSSENSDDDINIDEFF
;
A
#
# COMPACT_ATOMS: atom_id res chain seq x y z
N MET A 1 39.69 -47.43 -8.77
CA MET A 1 38.22 -47.22 -8.86
C MET A 1 37.95 -45.73 -8.89
N TYR A 2 37.36 -45.23 -9.98
CA TYR A 2 36.89 -43.84 -10.00
C TYR A 2 35.76 -43.71 -8.98
N ARG A 3 35.93 -42.84 -7.98
CA ARG A 3 34.89 -42.54 -7.01
C ARG A 3 33.77 -41.78 -7.73
N THR A 4 32.52 -42.17 -7.50
CA THR A 4 31.36 -41.52 -8.11
C THR A 4 31.28 -40.05 -7.63
N PRO A 5 31.17 -39.08 -8.56
CA PRO A 5 30.96 -37.67 -8.21
C PRO A 5 29.79 -37.49 -7.26
N THR A 6 29.97 -36.70 -6.20
CA THR A 6 28.91 -36.42 -5.23
C THR A 6 28.68 -34.93 -5.14
N ILE A 7 27.42 -34.51 -5.20
CA ILE A 7 27.00 -33.14 -4.87
C ILE A 7 26.41 -33.12 -3.46
N LYS A 8 26.85 -32.16 -2.64
CA LYS A 8 26.37 -31.97 -1.27
C LYS A 8 26.12 -30.49 -1.01
N PHE A 9 25.01 -30.15 -0.37
CA PHE A 9 24.72 -28.78 0.03
C PHE A 9 25.60 -28.35 1.22
N ASP A 10 26.12 -27.13 1.18
CA ASP A 10 26.95 -26.52 2.21
C ASP A 10 26.73 -25.00 2.23
N ARG A 11 25.97 -24.53 3.24
CA ARG A 11 25.77 -23.10 3.57
C ARG A 11 25.50 -22.21 2.36
N GLY A 12 24.45 -22.51 1.59
CA GLY A 12 24.07 -21.72 0.42
C GLY A 12 24.86 -22.00 -0.86
N THR A 13 25.73 -23.01 -0.84
CA THR A 13 26.45 -23.50 -2.02
C THR A 13 26.38 -25.02 -2.09
N ILE A 14 26.93 -25.59 -3.15
CA ILE A 14 27.04 -27.03 -3.36
C ILE A 14 28.51 -27.38 -3.50
N ILE A 15 28.96 -28.36 -2.73
CA ILE A 15 30.26 -28.99 -2.88
C ILE A 15 30.13 -30.12 -3.90
N LEU A 16 30.96 -30.08 -4.95
CA LEU A 16 31.08 -31.12 -5.97
C LEU A 16 32.42 -31.84 -5.77
N HIS A 17 32.38 -33.07 -5.26
CA HIS A 17 33.58 -33.86 -5.05
C HIS A 17 33.30 -35.37 -5.02
N PRO A 18 34.12 -36.22 -5.67
CA PRO A 18 35.15 -35.86 -6.64
C PRO A 18 34.54 -35.18 -7.90
N PRO A 19 35.32 -34.41 -8.67
CA PRO A 19 34.82 -33.80 -9.89
C PRO A 19 34.43 -34.86 -10.93
N PRO A 20 33.33 -34.67 -11.68
CA PRO A 20 32.94 -35.54 -12.77
C PRO A 20 33.92 -35.46 -13.96
N GLN A 21 33.96 -36.51 -14.77
CA GLN A 21 34.66 -36.45 -16.06
C GLN A 21 33.87 -35.60 -17.06
N GLY A 22 34.58 -34.95 -17.98
CA GLY A 22 33.99 -34.06 -18.99
C GLY A 22 33.89 -32.60 -18.56
N LYS A 23 33.32 -31.76 -19.43
CA LYS A 23 33.26 -30.30 -19.27
C LYS A 23 31.90 -29.76 -18.81
N ALA A 24 30.87 -30.61 -18.73
CA ALA A 24 29.48 -30.21 -18.50
C ALA A 24 29.21 -29.49 -17.15
N TRP A 25 30.14 -29.57 -16.20
CA TRP A 25 30.02 -28.96 -14.87
C TRP A 25 30.94 -27.75 -14.66
N VAL A 26 31.89 -27.53 -15.58
CA VAL A 26 33.00 -26.57 -15.40
C VAL A 26 32.49 -25.13 -15.34
N ASP A 27 31.48 -24.78 -16.14
CA ASP A 27 30.91 -23.43 -16.20
C ASP A 27 30.16 -23.03 -14.92
N TYR A 28 29.79 -24.00 -14.08
CA TYR A 28 29.05 -23.78 -12.83
C TYR A 28 29.94 -23.81 -11.59
N ALA A 29 31.14 -24.39 -11.70
CA ALA A 29 31.96 -24.75 -10.56
C ALA A 29 33.22 -23.90 -10.47
N THR A 30 33.56 -23.48 -9.25
CA THR A 30 34.79 -22.76 -8.94
C THR A 30 35.56 -23.54 -7.89
N TRP A 31 36.87 -23.66 -8.06
CA TRP A 31 37.74 -24.28 -7.06
C TRP A 31 37.83 -23.37 -5.81
N ASP A 32 37.64 -23.95 -4.62
CA ASP A 32 37.79 -23.24 -3.34
C ASP A 32 38.94 -23.90 -2.54
N ASP A 33 40.08 -23.20 -2.49
CA ASP A 33 41.31 -23.65 -1.82
C ASP A 33 41.09 -23.95 -0.33
N ARG A 34 40.15 -23.26 0.34
CA ARG A 34 39.93 -23.41 1.79
C ARG A 34 39.34 -24.75 2.17
N VAL A 35 38.64 -25.40 1.23
CA VAL A 35 38.01 -26.71 1.42
C VAL A 35 38.54 -27.77 0.47
N GLU A 36 39.51 -27.39 -0.38
CA GLU A 36 40.15 -28.21 -1.42
C GLU A 36 39.13 -28.96 -2.31
N LYS A 37 38.04 -28.27 -2.67
CA LYS A 37 36.92 -28.83 -3.44
C LYS A 37 36.32 -27.79 -4.36
N PHE A 38 35.60 -28.26 -5.37
CA PHE A 38 34.79 -27.40 -6.23
C PHE A 38 33.49 -27.00 -5.51
N ARG A 39 33.19 -25.70 -5.57
CA ARG A 39 31.91 -25.12 -5.13
C ARG A 39 31.09 -24.64 -6.32
N VAL A 40 29.79 -24.84 -6.23
CA VAL A 40 28.77 -24.36 -7.17
C VAL A 40 27.78 -23.51 -6.39
N ARG A 41 27.28 -22.41 -6.96
CA ARG A 41 26.23 -21.61 -6.31
C ARG A 41 24.95 -22.44 -6.19
N ALA A 42 24.24 -22.36 -5.07
CA ALA A 42 23.04 -23.18 -4.88
C ALA A 42 21.96 -22.94 -5.94
N ILE A 43 21.77 -21.69 -6.37
CA ILE A 43 20.87 -21.31 -7.46
C ILE A 43 21.14 -22.05 -8.80
N ASP A 44 22.39 -22.45 -9.05
CA ASP A 44 22.78 -23.17 -10.27
C ASP A 44 22.56 -24.69 -10.16
N TYR A 45 21.99 -25.19 -9.06
CA TYR A 45 21.74 -26.62 -8.82
C TYR A 45 21.00 -27.30 -9.96
N ARG A 46 19.86 -26.73 -10.40
CA ARG A 46 19.03 -27.32 -11.45
C ARG A 46 19.76 -27.36 -12.80
N PRO A 47 20.31 -26.24 -13.31
CA PRO A 47 21.14 -26.26 -14.52
C PRO A 47 22.29 -27.27 -14.46
N LEU A 48 23.00 -27.36 -13.33
CA LEU A 48 24.07 -28.33 -13.14
C LEU A 48 23.54 -29.77 -13.26
N VAL A 49 22.49 -30.11 -12.53
CA VAL A 49 21.90 -31.46 -12.51
C VAL A 49 21.36 -31.84 -13.89
N GLU A 50 20.70 -30.92 -14.59
CA GLU A 50 20.20 -31.14 -15.95
C GLU A 50 21.37 -31.37 -16.93
N SER A 51 22.44 -30.58 -16.84
CA SER A 51 23.65 -30.73 -17.67
C SER A 51 24.38 -32.05 -17.41
N LEU A 52 24.53 -32.46 -16.16
CA LEU A 52 25.13 -33.76 -15.81
C LEU A 52 24.31 -34.93 -16.35
N LYS A 53 22.98 -34.87 -16.24
CA LYS A 53 22.08 -35.89 -16.79
C LYS A 53 22.10 -35.91 -18.32
N ALA A 54 22.09 -34.75 -18.98
CA ALA A 54 22.17 -34.65 -20.43
C ALA A 54 23.48 -35.23 -20.97
N ALA A 55 24.59 -35.02 -20.25
CA ALA A 55 25.89 -35.63 -20.54
C ALA A 55 25.99 -37.11 -20.13
N LYS A 56 24.93 -37.71 -19.56
CA LYS A 56 24.88 -39.10 -19.07
C LYS A 56 25.99 -39.41 -18.07
N ILE A 57 26.29 -38.46 -17.20
CA ILE A 57 27.28 -38.61 -16.14
C ILE A 57 26.57 -39.16 -14.89
N ASP A 58 27.05 -40.27 -14.36
CA ASP A 58 26.56 -40.81 -13.08
C ASP A 58 27.10 -40.00 -11.90
N PHE A 59 26.20 -39.59 -11.00
CA PHE A 59 26.55 -38.85 -9.79
C PHE A 59 25.60 -39.17 -8.63
N VAL A 60 26.05 -38.93 -7.40
CA VAL A 60 25.24 -39.06 -6.18
C VAL A 60 24.77 -37.69 -5.73
N ASP A 61 23.46 -37.53 -5.61
CA ASP A 61 22.83 -36.30 -5.14
C ASP A 61 22.51 -36.37 -3.64
N LYS A 62 23.41 -35.81 -2.82
CA LYS A 62 23.24 -35.59 -1.38
C LYS A 62 22.95 -34.12 -1.04
N ALA A 63 22.63 -33.30 -2.05
CA ALA A 63 22.35 -31.89 -1.82
C ALA A 63 20.90 -31.66 -1.41
N LYS A 64 19.95 -32.32 -2.08
CA LYS A 64 18.52 -32.16 -1.80
C LYS A 64 18.08 -32.84 -0.51
N GLU A 65 17.29 -32.11 0.28
CA GLU A 65 16.51 -32.65 1.41
C GLU A 65 15.00 -32.54 1.16
N PHE A 66 14.57 -31.80 0.13
CA PHE A 66 13.16 -31.69 -0.23
C PHE A 66 12.55 -33.02 -0.71
N ALA A 67 11.31 -33.27 -0.32
CA ALA A 67 10.57 -34.51 -0.61
C ALA A 67 9.27 -34.24 -1.39
N PRO A 68 8.73 -35.23 -2.12
CA PRO A 68 7.33 -35.25 -2.56
C PRO A 68 6.39 -35.03 -1.38
N LEU A 69 5.30 -34.29 -1.59
CA LEU A 69 4.21 -34.14 -0.64
C LEU A 69 2.90 -34.56 -1.29
N GLU A 70 1.96 -35.05 -0.49
CA GLU A 70 0.59 -35.27 -0.93
C GLU A 70 -0.22 -34.03 -0.56
N LEU A 71 -0.62 -33.23 -1.55
CA LEU A 71 -1.35 -31.98 -1.34
C LEU A 71 -2.79 -32.14 -1.83
N ILE A 72 -3.66 -32.64 -0.94
CA ILE A 72 -5.09 -32.80 -1.22
C ILE A 72 -5.80 -31.51 -0.77
N PRO A 73 -6.46 -30.78 -1.68
CA PRO A 73 -7.25 -29.62 -1.31
C PRO A 73 -8.50 -30.02 -0.52
N SER A 74 -8.81 -29.27 0.55
CA SER A 74 -10.08 -29.40 1.26
C SER A 74 -11.27 -28.82 0.47
N LEU A 75 -11.03 -27.79 -0.34
CA LEU A 75 -12.03 -27.07 -1.12
C LEU A 75 -11.52 -26.78 -2.53
N GLU A 76 -12.12 -27.44 -3.52
CA GLU A 76 -11.85 -27.15 -4.93
C GLU A 76 -12.82 -26.08 -5.44
N MET A 77 -12.34 -24.84 -5.51
CA MET A 77 -13.02 -23.80 -6.28
C MET A 77 -12.51 -23.84 -7.72
N PRO A 78 -13.35 -23.61 -8.75
CA PRO A 78 -12.84 -23.47 -10.10
C PRO A 78 -11.95 -22.21 -10.19
N PRO A 79 -10.69 -22.32 -10.67
CA PRO A 79 -9.84 -21.16 -10.85
C PRO A 79 -10.45 -20.19 -11.86
N TYR A 80 -10.26 -18.90 -11.62
CA TYR A 80 -10.63 -17.90 -12.61
C TYR A 80 -9.76 -18.05 -13.88
N PRO A 81 -10.27 -17.67 -15.07
CA PRO A 81 -9.55 -17.86 -16.34
C PRO A 81 -8.13 -17.25 -16.35
N HIS A 82 -7.92 -16.12 -15.67
CA HIS A 82 -6.60 -15.51 -15.57
C HIS A 82 -5.64 -16.29 -14.67
N GLN A 83 -6.14 -16.98 -13.63
CA GLN A 83 -5.34 -17.82 -12.75
C GLN A 83 -4.91 -19.09 -13.49
N GLU A 84 -5.80 -19.69 -14.27
CA GLU A 84 -5.48 -20.85 -15.11
C GLU A 84 -4.45 -20.48 -16.19
N ALA A 85 -4.65 -19.34 -16.87
CA ALA A 85 -3.70 -18.83 -17.86
C ALA A 85 -2.32 -18.54 -17.23
N ALA A 86 -2.28 -17.91 -16.05
CA ALA A 86 -1.04 -17.64 -15.32
C ALA A 86 -0.32 -18.93 -14.91
N LEU A 87 -1.06 -19.91 -14.37
CA LEU A 87 -0.51 -21.22 -13.99
C LEU A 87 0.04 -21.96 -15.20
N LYS A 88 -0.67 -21.94 -16.34
CA LYS A 88 -0.22 -22.56 -17.59
C LYS A 88 1.05 -21.91 -18.10
N ALA A 89 1.12 -20.58 -18.14
CA ALA A 89 2.31 -19.85 -18.56
C ALA A 89 3.52 -20.16 -17.66
N TRP A 90 3.32 -20.18 -16.34
CA TRP A 90 4.36 -20.56 -15.38
C TRP A 90 4.84 -22.00 -15.57
N LYS A 91 3.92 -22.97 -15.79
CA LYS A 91 4.27 -24.36 -16.12
C LYS A 91 5.09 -24.47 -17.41
N GLN A 92 4.73 -23.70 -18.45
CA GLN A 92 5.42 -23.67 -19.74
C GLN A 92 6.83 -23.07 -19.63
N SER A 93 7.04 -22.12 -18.73
CA SER A 93 8.38 -21.56 -18.41
C SER A 93 9.19 -22.46 -17.46
N GLY A 94 8.93 -23.77 -17.47
CA GLY A 94 9.65 -24.72 -16.63
C GLY A 94 9.42 -24.54 -15.13
N ARG A 95 8.28 -23.95 -14.72
CA ARG A 95 7.91 -23.62 -13.32
C ARG A 95 8.86 -22.60 -12.65
N ASN A 96 9.42 -21.70 -13.44
CA ASN A 96 10.18 -20.55 -12.98
C ASN A 96 9.60 -19.28 -13.61
N GLY A 97 9.30 -18.27 -12.79
CA GLY A 97 8.89 -16.97 -13.33
C GLY A 97 8.06 -16.12 -12.38
N VAL A 98 7.90 -14.86 -12.81
CA VAL A 98 7.12 -13.84 -12.10
C VAL A 98 5.76 -13.70 -12.75
N VAL A 99 4.72 -13.71 -11.92
CA VAL A 99 3.34 -13.43 -12.31
C VAL A 99 2.92 -12.08 -11.73
N ILE A 100 2.53 -11.17 -12.62
CA ILE A 100 2.02 -9.86 -12.26
C ILE A 100 0.50 -9.88 -12.31
N LEU A 101 -0.11 -9.74 -11.14
CA LEU A 101 -1.56 -9.63 -10.99
C LEU A 101 -1.88 -8.53 -9.98
N PRO A 102 -2.98 -7.78 -10.16
CA PRO A 102 -3.42 -6.81 -9.17
C PRO A 102 -3.75 -7.49 -7.83
N THR A 103 -3.79 -6.70 -6.77
CA THR A 103 -4.27 -7.14 -5.47
C THR A 103 -5.72 -7.66 -5.58
N ALA A 104 -6.07 -8.62 -4.73
CA ALA A 104 -7.38 -9.31 -4.73
C ALA A 104 -7.73 -10.13 -6.00
N SER A 105 -6.79 -10.36 -6.92
CA SER A 105 -6.96 -11.30 -8.06
C SER A 105 -6.86 -12.78 -7.67
N GLY A 106 -6.62 -13.06 -6.39
CA GLY A 106 -6.35 -14.39 -5.86
C GLY A 106 -4.90 -14.88 -6.07
N LYS A 107 -3.89 -14.05 -5.83
CA LYS A 107 -2.46 -14.47 -5.88
C LYS A 107 -2.18 -15.66 -4.96
N THR A 108 -2.73 -15.65 -3.74
CA THR A 108 -2.63 -16.75 -2.78
C THR A 108 -3.22 -18.04 -3.35
N TYR A 109 -4.38 -17.95 -4.02
CA TYR A 109 -5.00 -19.11 -4.66
C TYR A 109 -4.15 -19.61 -5.86
N LEU A 110 -3.59 -18.71 -6.67
CA LEU A 110 -2.63 -19.08 -7.71
C LEU A 110 -1.41 -19.83 -7.15
N ALA A 111 -0.88 -19.40 -6.00
CA ALA A 111 0.20 -20.11 -5.33
C ALA A 111 -0.21 -21.51 -4.88
N GLN A 112 -1.41 -21.66 -4.32
CA GLN A 112 -1.97 -22.97 -3.95
C GLN A 112 -2.06 -23.89 -5.18
N LEU A 113 -2.55 -23.39 -6.31
CA LEU A 113 -2.58 -24.14 -7.58
C LEU A 113 -1.17 -24.52 -8.06
N ALA A 114 -0.18 -23.64 -7.88
CA ALA A 114 1.21 -23.91 -8.22
C ALA A 114 1.83 -24.99 -7.32
N MET A 115 1.49 -24.98 -6.02
CA MET A 115 1.88 -26.01 -5.04
C MET A 115 1.26 -27.37 -5.40
N GLN A 116 -0.03 -27.42 -5.72
CA GLN A 116 -0.68 -28.65 -6.20
C GLN A 116 -0.07 -29.18 -7.50
N ALA A 117 0.25 -28.28 -8.43
CA ALA A 117 0.94 -28.61 -9.69
C ALA A 117 2.40 -29.05 -9.50
N THR A 118 2.95 -28.86 -8.29
CA THR A 118 4.34 -29.12 -7.91
C THR A 118 4.38 -29.69 -6.48
N PRO A 119 3.81 -30.88 -6.26
CA PRO A 119 3.47 -31.37 -4.92
C PRO A 119 4.74 -31.82 -4.17
N ARG A 120 5.40 -30.84 -3.56
CA ARG A 120 6.74 -30.89 -2.96
C ARG A 120 6.82 -29.91 -1.80
N SER A 121 7.82 -30.08 -0.93
CA SER A 121 8.07 -29.10 0.14
C SER A 121 8.24 -27.68 -0.42
N THR A 122 7.54 -26.74 0.20
CA THR A 122 7.39 -25.36 -0.30
C THR A 122 7.75 -24.34 0.78
N LEU A 123 8.55 -23.34 0.42
CA LEU A 123 8.80 -22.15 1.23
C LEU A 123 8.04 -20.97 0.62
N VAL A 124 7.16 -20.36 1.39
CA VAL A 124 6.47 -19.12 1.04
C VAL A 124 7.13 -17.96 1.79
N VAL A 125 7.57 -16.95 1.08
CA VAL A 125 8.27 -15.78 1.62
C VAL A 125 7.38 -14.55 1.46
N VAL A 126 7.12 -13.83 2.55
CA VAL A 126 6.20 -12.69 2.61
C VAL A 126 6.84 -11.47 3.30
N PRO A 127 6.46 -10.22 2.97
CA PRO A 127 7.11 -9.03 3.53
C PRO A 127 6.79 -8.77 5.00
N THR A 128 5.58 -9.13 5.48
CA THR A 128 5.12 -8.75 6.82
C THR A 128 4.66 -9.94 7.65
N LEU A 129 4.70 -9.81 8.99
CA LEU A 129 4.17 -10.81 9.92
C LEU A 129 2.65 -10.99 9.76
N ASP A 130 1.94 -9.90 9.45
CA ASP A 130 0.49 -9.94 9.21
C ASP A 130 0.17 -10.85 8.00
N LEU A 131 0.90 -10.70 6.88
CA LEU A 131 0.78 -11.62 5.75
C LEU A 131 1.17 -13.03 6.10
N MET A 132 2.21 -13.20 6.91
CA MET A 132 2.68 -14.53 7.30
C MET A 132 1.56 -15.30 8.01
N HIS A 133 0.84 -14.66 8.94
CA HIS A 133 -0.32 -15.26 9.60
C HIS A 133 -1.50 -15.49 8.65
N GLN A 134 -1.76 -14.57 7.72
CA GLN A 134 -2.80 -14.75 6.71
C GLN A 134 -2.48 -15.96 5.81
N TRP A 135 -1.27 -16.05 5.27
CA TRP A 135 -0.83 -17.17 4.44
C TRP A 135 -0.89 -18.49 5.21
N TYR A 136 -0.47 -18.50 6.47
CA TYR A 136 -0.59 -19.67 7.34
C TYR A 136 -2.03 -20.16 7.47
N ALA A 137 -2.98 -19.27 7.78
CA ALA A 137 -4.39 -19.62 7.88
C ALA A 137 -4.95 -20.14 6.54
N HIS A 138 -4.60 -19.49 5.42
CA HIS A 138 -5.04 -19.90 4.08
C HIS A 138 -4.49 -21.28 3.68
N LEU A 139 -3.23 -21.58 4.01
CA LEU A 139 -2.59 -22.86 3.68
C LEU A 139 -3.10 -23.99 4.57
N ASN A 140 -3.28 -23.76 5.87
CA ASN A 140 -3.92 -24.73 6.77
C ASN A 140 -5.34 -25.07 6.34
N ALA A 141 -6.11 -24.06 5.93
CA ALA A 141 -7.45 -24.28 5.41
C ALA A 141 -7.42 -25.09 4.10
N ALA A 142 -6.47 -24.79 3.21
CA ALA A 142 -6.35 -25.46 1.90
C ALA A 142 -5.83 -26.90 2.00
N PHE A 143 -4.84 -27.16 2.86
CA PHE A 143 -4.14 -28.44 2.99
C PHE A 143 -4.14 -28.92 4.46
N PRO A 144 -5.29 -29.36 5.00
CA PRO A 144 -5.42 -29.71 6.42
C PRO A 144 -4.56 -30.91 6.83
N ASP A 145 -4.23 -31.79 5.89
CA ASP A 145 -3.48 -33.03 6.14
C ASP A 145 -1.95 -32.84 6.12
N VAL A 146 -1.46 -31.62 5.88
CA VAL A 146 -0.04 -31.31 5.80
C VAL A 146 0.34 -30.27 6.84
N GLU A 147 1.43 -30.53 7.57
CA GLU A 147 1.95 -29.57 8.54
C GLU A 147 2.45 -28.30 7.84
N VAL A 148 1.81 -27.18 8.16
CA VAL A 148 2.26 -25.83 7.83
C VAL A 148 2.91 -25.22 9.07
N GLY A 149 4.03 -24.53 8.89
CA GLY A 149 4.78 -23.89 9.97
C GLY A 149 5.14 -22.44 9.65
N LEU A 150 5.66 -21.75 10.66
CA LEU A 150 6.04 -20.34 10.60
C LEU A 150 7.53 -20.14 10.91
N LEU A 151 8.17 -19.22 10.17
CA LEU A 151 9.52 -18.74 10.45
C LEU A 151 9.53 -17.20 10.47
N GLY A 152 9.37 -16.64 11.65
CA GLY A 152 9.26 -15.20 11.87
C GLY A 152 8.44 -14.87 13.11
N GLY A 153 8.59 -13.65 13.64
CA GLY A 153 7.80 -13.18 14.80
C GLY A 153 8.06 -13.99 16.08
N GLY A 154 9.21 -14.66 16.18
CA GLY A 154 9.57 -15.55 17.28
C GLY A 154 9.39 -17.05 16.98
N SER A 155 8.62 -17.43 15.95
CA SER A 155 8.49 -18.84 15.55
C SER A 155 9.67 -19.33 14.71
N ARG A 156 9.99 -20.63 14.84
CA ARG A 156 11.11 -21.32 14.17
C ARG A 156 10.74 -22.76 13.79
N ASP A 157 9.59 -22.92 13.18
CA ASP A 157 9.07 -24.24 12.83
C ASP A 157 9.89 -24.90 11.70
N LYS A 158 9.87 -26.23 11.67
CA LYS A 158 10.56 -27.04 10.65
C LYS A 158 9.56 -27.98 9.99
N THR A 159 8.76 -27.43 9.09
CA THR A 159 7.64 -28.12 8.44
C THR A 159 7.87 -28.27 6.94
N PRO A 160 7.18 -29.21 6.27
CA PRO A 160 7.26 -29.39 4.83
C PRO A 160 6.72 -28.19 4.01
N ILE A 161 5.73 -27.48 4.55
CA ILE A 161 5.28 -26.18 4.05
C ILE A 161 5.64 -25.14 5.10
N LEU A 162 6.48 -24.16 4.75
CA LEU A 162 6.93 -23.13 5.68
C LEU A 162 6.58 -21.75 5.13
N VAL A 163 5.97 -20.91 5.97
CA VAL A 163 5.73 -19.50 5.67
C VAL A 163 6.71 -18.65 6.48
N ALA A 164 7.49 -17.83 5.80
CA ALA A 164 8.56 -17.04 6.42
C ALA A 164 8.47 -15.57 6.01
N THR A 165 8.87 -14.67 6.91
CA THR A 165 9.14 -13.28 6.51
C THR A 165 10.43 -13.17 5.70
N TYR A 166 10.57 -12.17 4.83
CA TYR A 166 11.83 -11.93 4.10
C TYR A 166 13.04 -11.83 5.04
N ASP A 167 12.92 -11.08 6.14
CA ASP A 167 13.99 -10.94 7.12
C ASP A 167 14.39 -12.30 7.72
N SER A 168 13.40 -13.07 8.17
CA SER A 168 13.68 -14.37 8.83
C SER A 168 14.20 -15.40 7.84
N ALA A 169 13.67 -15.44 6.61
CA ALA A 169 14.15 -16.31 5.54
C ALA A 169 15.60 -15.98 5.16
N THR A 170 15.95 -14.69 5.13
CA THR A 170 17.32 -14.22 4.85
C THR A 170 18.30 -14.68 5.92
N ILE A 171 17.97 -14.44 7.20
CA ILE A 171 18.81 -14.82 8.34
C ILE A 171 19.08 -16.33 8.36
N HIS A 172 18.11 -17.14 7.91
CA HIS A 172 18.20 -18.61 7.92
C HIS A 172 18.50 -19.21 6.54
N ALA A 173 18.81 -18.41 5.51
CA ALA A 173 18.91 -18.86 4.12
C ALA A 173 19.90 -20.03 3.95
N GLU A 174 21.05 -19.98 4.63
CA GLU A 174 22.05 -21.05 4.63
C GLU A 174 21.52 -22.38 5.18
N ALA A 175 20.60 -22.35 6.15
CA ALA A 175 20.10 -23.53 6.85
C ALA A 175 18.86 -24.15 6.20
N ILE A 176 18.12 -23.38 5.40
CA ILE A 176 16.87 -23.81 4.76
C ILE A 176 17.01 -24.01 3.23
N GLY A 177 18.13 -23.58 2.63
CA GLY A 177 18.32 -23.53 1.18
C GLY A 177 18.15 -24.85 0.44
N ASN A 178 18.26 -26.00 1.11
CA ASN A 178 18.08 -27.34 0.51
C ASN A 178 16.82 -28.11 0.89
N LYS A 179 15.94 -27.50 1.70
CA LYS A 179 14.78 -28.17 2.27
C LYS A 179 13.51 -28.07 1.43
N TYR A 180 13.45 -27.09 0.53
CA TYR A 180 12.25 -26.76 -0.24
C TYR A 180 12.53 -26.85 -1.74
N ALA A 181 11.63 -27.50 -2.48
CA ALA A 181 11.73 -27.63 -3.93
C ALA A 181 11.05 -26.48 -4.67
N LEU A 182 10.02 -25.90 -4.07
CA LEU A 182 9.28 -24.75 -4.58
C LEU A 182 9.48 -23.55 -3.65
N LEU A 183 9.89 -22.42 -4.22
CA LEU A 183 9.89 -21.12 -3.54
C LEU A 183 8.76 -20.27 -4.10
N VAL A 184 7.93 -19.72 -3.22
CA VAL A 184 6.92 -18.73 -3.57
C VAL A 184 7.29 -17.41 -2.91
N PHE A 185 7.58 -16.39 -3.70
CA PHE A 185 7.88 -15.05 -3.22
C PHE A 185 6.65 -14.17 -3.40
N ASP A 186 5.94 -13.90 -2.31
CA ASP A 186 4.88 -12.88 -2.31
C ASP A 186 5.52 -11.49 -2.26
N GLU A 187 4.90 -10.54 -2.95
CA GLU A 187 5.45 -9.22 -3.25
C GLU A 187 6.94 -9.28 -3.65
N CYS A 188 7.26 -10.14 -4.62
CA CYS A 188 8.63 -10.45 -5.04
C CYS A 188 9.48 -9.24 -5.47
N HIS A 189 8.89 -8.06 -5.65
CA HIS A 189 9.61 -6.81 -5.89
C HIS A 189 10.55 -6.39 -4.73
N HIS A 190 10.43 -7.00 -3.54
CA HIS A 190 11.39 -6.84 -2.44
C HIS A 190 12.67 -7.67 -2.63
N LEU A 191 12.60 -8.82 -3.29
CA LEU A 191 13.68 -9.80 -3.39
C LEU A 191 15.02 -9.24 -3.95
N PRO A 192 15.06 -8.33 -4.95
CA PRO A 192 16.30 -7.81 -5.55
C PRO A 192 17.18 -6.92 -4.66
N THR A 193 16.83 -6.73 -3.39
CA THR A 193 17.71 -6.01 -2.46
C THR A 193 18.93 -6.85 -2.12
N ASP A 194 20.06 -6.20 -1.83
CA ASP A 194 21.32 -6.89 -1.54
C ASP A 194 21.21 -7.81 -0.32
N PHE A 195 20.29 -7.49 0.60
CA PHE A 195 19.98 -8.29 1.77
C PHE A 195 19.08 -9.50 1.43
N TYR A 196 17.98 -9.33 0.69
CA TYR A 196 17.01 -10.41 0.46
C TYR A 196 17.37 -11.39 -0.66
N ARG A 197 18.20 -10.99 -1.63
CA ARG A 197 18.58 -11.84 -2.78
C ARG A 197 19.18 -13.18 -2.37
N VAL A 198 19.83 -13.25 -1.21
CA VAL A 198 20.46 -14.46 -0.69
C VAL A 198 19.46 -15.59 -0.46
N ILE A 199 18.18 -15.29 -0.21
CA ILE A 199 17.14 -16.32 -0.07
C ILE A 199 17.05 -17.17 -1.35
N ALA A 200 17.13 -16.52 -2.51
CA ALA A 200 17.07 -17.16 -3.82
C ALA A 200 18.43 -17.71 -4.26
N GLU A 201 19.52 -17.01 -3.96
CA GLU A 201 20.88 -17.43 -4.36
C GLU A 201 21.36 -18.66 -3.58
N TYR A 202 21.00 -18.76 -2.30
CA TYR A 202 21.42 -19.85 -1.40
C TYR A 202 20.49 -21.05 -1.44
N ALA A 203 19.40 -20.98 -2.22
CA ALA A 203 18.45 -22.07 -2.37
C ALA A 203 18.73 -22.91 -3.62
N ILE A 204 18.73 -24.24 -3.46
CA ILE A 204 18.81 -25.21 -4.58
C ILE A 204 17.45 -25.49 -5.22
N ALA A 205 16.39 -24.81 -4.76
CA ALA A 205 15.02 -25.02 -5.20
C ALA A 205 14.89 -24.88 -6.73
N PRO A 206 14.49 -25.96 -7.44
CA PRO A 206 14.38 -25.97 -8.90
C PRO A 206 13.20 -25.16 -9.45
N TYR A 207 12.20 -24.87 -8.61
CA TYR A 207 10.96 -24.20 -8.99
C TYR A 207 10.75 -22.93 -8.19
N ARG A 208 10.38 -21.84 -8.86
CA ARG A 208 10.29 -20.50 -8.28
C ARG A 208 9.09 -19.76 -8.86
N LEU A 209 8.25 -19.23 -7.99
CA LEU A 209 7.09 -18.41 -8.34
C LEU A 209 7.23 -17.05 -7.66
N GLY A 210 7.34 -16.00 -8.46
CA GLY A 210 7.23 -14.63 -7.96
C GLY A 210 5.81 -14.11 -8.15
N LEU A 211 5.24 -13.49 -7.12
CA LEU A 211 3.93 -12.84 -7.15
C LEU A 211 4.12 -11.36 -6.84
N THR A 212 3.61 -10.47 -7.68
CA THR A 212 3.65 -9.02 -7.42
C THR A 212 2.52 -8.34 -8.15
N ALA A 213 2.07 -7.19 -7.65
CA ALA A 213 1.17 -6.33 -8.43
C ALA A 213 1.94 -5.26 -9.22
N THR A 214 3.21 -5.03 -8.87
CA THR A 214 3.96 -3.84 -9.24
C THR A 214 5.42 -4.25 -9.46
N PRO A 215 5.79 -4.70 -10.68
CA PRO A 215 7.16 -5.14 -10.97
C PRO A 215 8.13 -3.97 -11.14
N ASN A 216 7.63 -2.77 -11.48
CA ASN A 216 8.47 -1.65 -11.90
C ASN A 216 9.01 -0.87 -10.69
N ARG A 217 10.30 -1.08 -10.38
CA ARG A 217 11.05 -0.19 -9.50
C ARG A 217 11.74 0.90 -10.31
N SER A 218 11.83 2.10 -9.73
CA SER A 218 12.51 3.26 -10.33
C SER A 218 14.05 3.12 -10.41
N ASP A 219 14.61 2.05 -9.83
CA ASP A 219 16.05 1.78 -9.72
C ASP A 219 16.59 0.81 -10.79
N GLY A 220 15.74 0.27 -11.67
CA GLY A 220 16.18 -0.60 -12.78
C GLY A 220 16.58 -2.03 -12.37
N ARG A 221 16.46 -2.41 -11.09
CA ARG A 221 16.84 -3.76 -10.58
C ARG A 221 15.81 -4.87 -10.88
N HIS A 222 14.87 -4.63 -11.79
CA HIS A 222 13.91 -5.66 -12.20
C HIS A 222 14.59 -6.81 -12.96
N SER A 223 15.71 -6.53 -13.64
CA SER A 223 16.55 -7.54 -14.29
C SER A 223 17.06 -8.62 -13.33
N ASP A 224 17.24 -8.28 -12.05
CA ASP A 224 17.71 -9.24 -11.05
C ASP A 224 16.63 -10.28 -10.76
N LEU A 225 15.33 -9.98 -10.92
CA LEU A 225 14.27 -10.98 -10.78
C LEU A 225 14.35 -12.07 -11.84
N ASP A 226 14.77 -11.72 -13.06
CA ASP A 226 14.93 -12.70 -14.14
C ASP A 226 15.99 -13.76 -13.77
N TYR A 227 17.05 -13.34 -13.07
CA TYR A 227 18.06 -14.22 -12.53
C TYR A 227 17.61 -14.97 -11.27
N LEU A 228 16.98 -14.26 -10.32
CA LEU A 228 16.64 -14.80 -9.00
C LEU A 228 15.40 -15.71 -9.00
N ILE A 229 14.43 -15.47 -9.88
CA ILE A 229 13.17 -16.22 -9.97
C ILE A 229 12.97 -16.76 -11.38
N GLY A 230 13.11 -15.90 -12.39
CA GLY A 230 12.77 -16.17 -13.78
C GLY A 230 12.03 -14.98 -14.40
N PRO A 231 11.83 -14.99 -15.73
CA PRO A 231 11.21 -13.88 -16.44
C PRO A 231 9.77 -13.65 -16.00
N THR A 232 9.22 -12.49 -16.36
CA THR A 232 7.78 -12.28 -16.25
C THR A 232 7.05 -13.20 -17.23
N VAL A 233 6.33 -14.20 -16.72
CA VAL A 233 5.65 -15.23 -17.52
C VAL A 233 4.19 -14.88 -17.81
N PHE A 234 3.58 -14.05 -16.95
CA PHE A 234 2.21 -13.62 -17.11
C PHE A 234 2.02 -12.25 -16.46
N SER A 235 1.30 -11.37 -17.13
CA SER A 235 0.92 -10.07 -16.61
C SER A 235 -0.52 -9.80 -17.01
N LYS A 236 -1.33 -9.35 -16.06
CA LYS A 236 -2.60 -8.69 -16.37
C LYS A 236 -2.75 -7.41 -15.60
N THR A 237 -3.20 -6.39 -16.31
CA THR A 237 -3.52 -5.12 -15.68
C THR A 237 -4.83 -5.21 -14.90
N PRO A 238 -4.99 -4.34 -13.90
CA PRO A 238 -6.25 -4.20 -13.19
C PRO A 238 -7.46 -3.93 -14.13
N GLU A 239 -7.24 -3.26 -15.26
CA GLU A 239 -8.21 -2.96 -16.30
C GLU A 239 -8.60 -4.20 -17.12
N GLU A 240 -7.63 -5.05 -17.47
CA GLU A 240 -7.83 -6.28 -18.26
C GLU A 240 -8.54 -7.41 -17.49
N LEU A 241 -8.45 -7.39 -16.16
CA LEU A 241 -9.11 -8.37 -15.29
C LEU A 241 -10.55 -8.02 -14.98
N ALA A 242 -10.87 -6.73 -14.96
CA ALA A 242 -12.16 -6.25 -14.51
C ALA A 242 -13.27 -6.42 -15.55
N GLY A 243 -12.95 -6.73 -16.82
CA GLY A 243 -13.89 -6.41 -17.90
C GLY A 243 -14.32 -4.94 -17.77
N ALA A 244 -15.47 -4.54 -18.30
CA ALA A 244 -16.00 -3.18 -18.08
C ALA A 244 -16.42 -2.88 -16.61
N ALA A 245 -15.90 -3.58 -15.61
CA ALA A 245 -16.18 -3.38 -14.18
C ALA A 245 -14.96 -2.84 -13.41
N LEU A 246 -14.20 -1.91 -14.00
CA LEU A 246 -13.44 -0.98 -13.17
C LEU A 246 -14.45 -0.23 -12.30
N ALA A 247 -14.33 -0.37 -10.99
CA ALA A 247 -15.22 0.32 -10.06
C ALA A 247 -15.13 1.84 -10.29
N ASP A 248 -16.26 2.45 -10.65
CA ASP A 248 -16.42 3.90 -10.68
C ASP A 248 -16.19 4.40 -9.25
N HIS A 249 -15.02 4.96 -9.00
CA HIS A 249 -14.75 5.74 -7.79
C HIS A 249 -14.61 7.20 -8.22
N LYS A 250 -15.23 8.09 -7.45
CA LYS A 250 -15.13 9.52 -7.71
C LYS A 250 -13.88 10.04 -7.04
N ILE A 251 -12.90 10.46 -7.82
CA ILE A 251 -11.74 11.20 -7.31
C ILE A 251 -12.11 12.67 -7.22
N VAL A 252 -12.03 13.25 -6.03
CA VAL A 252 -12.27 14.66 -5.76
C VAL A 252 -10.98 15.29 -5.24
N GLN A 253 -10.39 16.19 -6.04
CA GLN A 253 -9.22 16.93 -5.62
C GLN A 253 -9.64 18.24 -4.94
N ILE A 254 -9.14 18.47 -3.74
CA ILE A 254 -9.36 19.71 -2.98
C ILE A 254 -8.02 20.42 -2.86
N MET A 255 -7.95 21.62 -3.43
CA MET A 255 -6.76 22.46 -3.33
C MET A 255 -6.86 23.34 -2.08
N VAL A 256 -5.81 23.32 -1.25
CA VAL A 256 -5.74 24.08 0.00
C VAL A 256 -4.62 25.10 -0.11
N LYS A 257 -4.87 26.31 0.38
CA LYS A 257 -3.86 27.37 0.46
C LYS A 257 -3.22 27.38 1.84
N LEU A 258 -1.90 27.58 1.89
CA LEU A 258 -1.21 27.98 3.11
C LEU A 258 -1.80 29.31 3.62
N SER A 259 -1.94 29.42 4.94
CA SER A 259 -2.19 30.70 5.59
C SER A 259 -1.05 31.69 5.32
N ALA A 260 -1.28 32.98 5.57
CA ALA A 260 -0.26 34.01 5.36
C ALA A 260 1.01 33.72 6.17
N GLN A 261 0.86 33.28 7.43
CA GLN A 261 1.96 32.93 8.32
C GLN A 261 2.73 31.69 7.84
N GLU A 262 2.02 30.59 7.54
CA GLU A 262 2.64 29.37 7.00
C GLU A 262 3.35 29.63 5.67
N ARG A 263 2.77 30.50 4.82
CA ARG A 263 3.36 30.86 3.52
C ARG A 263 4.64 31.66 3.69
N GLU A 264 4.66 32.62 4.61
CA GLU A 264 5.85 33.41 4.89
C GLU A 264 6.99 32.52 5.39
N GLU A 265 6.70 31.64 6.36
CA GLU A 265 7.70 30.71 6.91
C GLU A 265 8.17 29.70 5.86
N TYR A 266 7.25 29.10 5.10
CA TYR A 266 7.59 28.21 4.00
C TYR A 266 8.52 28.90 2.98
N ASN A 267 8.24 30.16 2.62
CA ASN A 267 9.07 30.90 1.68
C ASN A 267 10.47 31.18 2.26
N LYS A 268 10.58 31.54 3.54
CA LYS A 268 11.88 31.74 4.23
C LYS A 268 12.72 30.46 4.16
N LEU A 269 12.14 29.32 4.54
CA LEU A 269 12.81 28.02 4.54
C LEU A 269 13.22 27.59 3.11
N MET A 270 12.36 27.84 2.13
CA MET A 270 12.64 27.54 0.73
C MET A 270 13.78 28.40 0.17
N THR A 271 13.88 29.68 0.55
CA THR A 271 15.00 30.55 0.17
C THR A 271 16.32 30.01 0.73
N VAL A 272 16.37 29.69 2.03
CA VAL A 272 17.57 29.11 2.67
C VAL A 272 18.03 27.84 1.94
N ARG A 273 17.10 26.97 1.59
CA ARG A 273 17.40 25.74 0.85
C ARG A 273 17.90 26.04 -0.58
N ASN A 274 17.18 26.88 -1.32
CA ASN A 274 17.47 27.16 -2.72
C ASN A 274 18.81 27.90 -2.89
N ASP A 275 19.15 28.81 -1.99
CA ASP A 275 20.43 29.52 -1.98
C ASP A 275 21.60 28.54 -1.82
N PHE A 276 21.49 27.59 -0.88
CA PHE A 276 22.49 26.55 -0.71
C PHE A 276 22.62 25.65 -1.95
N LEU A 277 21.49 25.19 -2.51
CA LEU A 277 21.49 24.36 -3.71
C LEU A 277 22.14 25.07 -4.90
N LYS A 278 21.93 26.38 -5.04
CA LYS A 278 22.55 27.21 -6.08
C LYS A 278 24.06 27.33 -5.85
N GLN A 279 24.50 27.63 -4.63
CA GLN A 279 25.92 27.73 -4.28
C GLN A 279 26.67 26.40 -4.47
N ALA A 280 26.03 25.28 -4.12
CA ALA A 280 26.59 23.94 -4.27
C ALA A 280 26.42 23.37 -5.70
N ASN A 281 25.77 24.10 -6.62
CA ASN A 281 25.43 23.68 -7.98
C ASN A 281 24.66 22.32 -8.03
N ILE A 282 23.74 22.11 -7.09
CA ILE A 282 22.96 20.88 -6.97
C ILE A 282 21.56 21.08 -7.56
N LYS A 283 21.22 20.28 -8.57
CA LYS A 283 19.87 20.24 -9.16
C LYS A 283 19.11 19.03 -8.65
N LEU A 284 18.10 19.24 -7.79
CA LEU A 284 17.29 18.16 -7.21
C LEU A 284 16.51 17.34 -8.25
N GLY A 285 16.24 17.90 -9.44
CA GLY A 285 15.59 17.18 -10.53
C GLY A 285 16.48 16.20 -11.31
N GLY A 286 17.79 16.16 -11.05
CA GLY A 286 18.72 15.23 -11.71
C GLY A 286 18.77 13.85 -11.07
N LEU A 287 19.25 12.84 -11.81
CA LEU A 287 19.35 11.42 -11.39
C LEU A 287 20.03 11.23 -10.01
N ASN A 288 21.07 12.02 -9.71
CA ASN A 288 21.82 11.97 -8.44
C ASN A 288 21.59 13.22 -7.57
N GLY A 289 20.64 14.08 -7.90
CA GLY A 289 20.45 15.39 -7.26
C GLY A 289 20.18 15.29 -5.76
N TRP A 290 19.29 14.39 -5.36
CA TRP A 290 18.97 14.14 -3.95
C TRP A 290 20.16 13.55 -3.18
N LYS A 291 20.82 12.53 -3.75
CA LYS A 291 22.01 11.89 -3.15
C LYS A 291 23.11 12.93 -2.89
N ASN A 292 23.38 13.80 -3.87
CA ASN A 292 24.38 14.85 -3.72
C ASN A 292 23.99 15.88 -2.66
N PHE A 293 22.69 16.23 -2.55
CA PHE A 293 22.21 17.12 -1.49
C PHE A 293 22.40 16.52 -0.10
N VAL A 294 22.10 15.24 0.09
CA VAL A 294 22.33 14.53 1.35
C VAL A 294 23.82 14.55 1.72
N ILE A 295 24.70 14.19 0.78
CA ILE A 295 26.16 14.21 1.00
C ILE A 295 26.65 15.62 1.37
N ALA A 296 26.21 16.65 0.63
CA ALA A 296 26.60 18.04 0.88
C ALA A 296 26.08 18.57 2.22
N SER A 297 24.92 18.10 2.67
CA SER A 297 24.33 18.48 3.96
C SER A 297 25.12 17.96 5.17
N ALA A 298 25.76 16.79 5.03
CA ALA A 298 26.59 16.22 6.09
C ALA A 298 27.96 16.93 6.22
N ARG A 299 28.44 17.54 5.13
CA ARG A 299 29.80 18.12 5.03
C ARG A 299 29.90 19.59 5.44
N SER A 300 28.78 20.28 5.67
CA SER A 300 28.81 21.71 5.98
C SER A 300 27.66 22.14 6.89
N LYS A 301 27.91 23.16 7.73
CA LYS A 301 26.86 23.77 8.57
C LYS A 301 25.75 24.42 7.72
N ALA A 302 26.11 25.03 6.59
CA ALA A 302 25.16 25.60 5.63
C ALA A 302 24.28 24.51 4.99
N GLY A 303 24.88 23.39 4.58
CA GLY A 303 24.13 22.27 4.03
C GLY A 303 23.21 21.60 5.04
N ARG A 304 23.64 21.46 6.30
CA ARG A 304 22.77 20.96 7.38
C ARG A 304 21.58 21.88 7.59
N ARG A 305 21.79 23.20 7.62
CA ARG A 305 20.71 24.20 7.70
C ARG A 305 19.74 24.09 6.53
N ALA A 306 20.25 23.93 5.31
CA ALA A 306 19.42 23.75 4.11
C ALA A 306 18.60 22.44 4.15
N MET A 307 19.15 21.36 4.71
CA MET A 307 18.43 20.10 4.90
C MET A 307 17.32 20.22 5.95
N LEU A 308 17.60 20.87 7.08
CA LEU A 308 16.59 21.16 8.11
C LEU A 308 15.47 22.04 7.53
N ALA A 309 15.83 23.10 6.79
CA ALA A 309 14.86 23.96 6.13
C ALA A 309 14.02 23.21 5.08
N HIS A 310 14.63 22.30 4.32
CA HIS A 310 13.91 21.43 3.40
C HIS A 310 12.89 20.54 4.13
N ARG A 311 13.27 19.95 5.27
CA ARG A 311 12.40 19.10 6.07
C ARG A 311 11.25 19.90 6.68
N GLN A 312 11.53 21.03 7.32
CA GLN A 312 10.51 21.90 7.92
C GLN A 312 9.53 22.44 6.87
N ALA A 313 10.01 22.88 5.70
CA ALA A 313 9.13 23.31 4.62
C ALA A 313 8.20 22.18 4.14
N LYS A 314 8.69 20.94 4.14
CA LYS A 314 7.89 19.75 3.81
C LYS A 314 6.85 19.47 4.91
N GLU A 315 7.22 19.56 6.18
CA GLU A 315 6.30 19.40 7.32
C GLU A 315 5.16 20.43 7.26
N ILE A 316 5.48 21.71 6.99
CA ILE A 316 4.46 22.76 6.79
C ILE A 316 3.51 22.36 5.66
N ALA A 317 4.03 21.97 4.48
CA ALA A 317 3.17 21.61 3.36
C ALA A 317 2.27 20.38 3.63
N LEU A 318 2.79 19.36 4.32
CA LEU A 318 2.06 18.12 4.57
C LEU A 318 1.00 18.27 5.69
N GLY A 319 1.27 19.07 6.71
CA GLY A 319 0.46 19.17 7.93
C GLY A 319 -0.25 20.51 8.14
N THR A 320 -0.56 21.25 7.07
CA THR A 320 -1.16 22.61 7.17
C THR A 320 -2.47 22.61 7.97
N ASP A 321 -2.75 23.72 8.66
CA ASP A 321 -4.03 23.87 9.36
C ASP A 321 -5.21 23.87 8.39
N GLY A 322 -5.01 24.38 7.17
CA GLY A 322 -6.02 24.34 6.10
C GLY A 322 -6.39 22.91 5.70
N LYS A 323 -5.45 21.97 5.74
CA LYS A 323 -5.72 20.56 5.48
C LYS A 323 -6.52 19.92 6.61
N LEU A 324 -6.18 20.22 7.86
CA LEU A 324 -6.92 19.69 9.01
C LEU A 324 -8.35 20.25 9.08
N ARG A 325 -8.57 21.52 8.74
CA ARG A 325 -9.93 22.08 8.61
C ARG A 325 -10.72 21.40 7.49
N THR A 326 -10.06 21.12 6.37
CA THR A 326 -10.66 20.38 5.25
C THR A 326 -11.01 18.96 5.67
N LEU A 327 -10.12 18.29 6.41
CA LEU A 327 -10.38 16.97 6.99
C LEU A 327 -11.60 16.99 7.90
N ALA A 328 -11.68 17.96 8.82
CA ALA A 328 -12.82 18.12 9.72
C ALA A 328 -14.14 18.25 8.96
N ASN A 329 -14.17 19.08 7.90
CA ASN A 329 -15.35 19.25 7.05
C ASN A 329 -15.74 17.96 6.33
N LEU A 330 -14.77 17.21 5.80
CA LEU A 330 -15.02 15.93 5.13
C LEU A 330 -15.53 14.87 6.11
N LEU A 331 -14.96 14.80 7.31
CA LEU A 331 -15.42 13.88 8.35
C LEU A 331 -16.84 14.20 8.80
N ALA A 332 -17.18 15.48 8.98
CA ALA A 332 -18.54 15.90 9.29
C ALA A 332 -19.52 15.61 8.15
N GLN A 333 -19.13 15.85 6.90
CA GLN A 333 -19.96 15.59 5.72
C GLN A 333 -20.28 14.09 5.55
N HIS A 334 -19.32 13.24 5.87
CA HIS A 334 -19.44 11.80 5.64
C HIS A 334 -19.85 11.01 6.87
N PHE A 335 -20.02 11.61 8.04
CA PHE A 335 -20.51 10.90 9.21
C PHE A 335 -21.92 10.32 8.95
N PRO A 336 -22.21 9.03 9.27
CA PRO A 336 -21.40 8.05 10.00
C PRO A 336 -20.69 7.00 9.10
N GLU A 337 -20.41 7.33 7.85
CA GLU A 337 -19.76 6.44 6.88
C GLU A 337 -18.33 6.07 7.30
N ARG A 338 -17.95 4.82 7.06
CA ARG A 338 -16.59 4.33 7.35
C ARG A 338 -15.57 5.07 6.48
N THR A 339 -14.62 5.74 7.13
CA THR A 339 -13.67 6.66 6.49
C THR A 339 -12.23 6.26 6.83
N LEU A 340 -11.39 6.11 5.81
CA LEU A 340 -9.95 5.89 5.96
C LEU A 340 -9.18 7.16 5.61
N ILE A 341 -8.26 7.55 6.49
CA ILE A 341 -7.41 8.72 6.31
C ILE A 341 -5.98 8.28 6.11
N PHE A 342 -5.34 8.78 5.06
CA PHE A 342 -3.96 8.50 4.71
C PHE A 342 -3.12 9.76 4.72
N THR A 343 -1.94 9.65 5.32
CA THR A 343 -0.92 10.69 5.35
C THR A 343 0.46 10.09 5.09
N ALA A 344 1.40 10.92 4.64
CA ALA A 344 2.75 10.50 4.31
C ALA A 344 3.71 10.49 5.51
N ASP A 345 3.31 11.08 6.64
CA ASP A 345 4.19 11.27 7.80
C ASP A 345 3.48 10.93 9.12
N ASN A 346 4.20 10.24 10.00
CA ASN A 346 3.68 9.82 11.30
C ASN A 346 3.27 10.99 12.19
N THR A 347 3.97 12.14 12.09
CA THR A 347 3.65 13.32 12.88
C THR A 347 2.22 13.78 12.63
N THR A 348 1.81 13.85 11.36
CA THR A 348 0.44 14.20 10.97
C THR A 348 -0.56 13.13 11.39
N VAL A 349 -0.21 11.83 11.34
CA VAL A 349 -1.08 10.76 11.88
C VAL A 349 -1.40 10.97 13.35
N TYR A 350 -0.38 11.15 14.18
CA TYR A 350 -0.58 11.33 15.62
C TYR A 350 -1.28 12.64 15.94
N ARG A 351 -1.01 13.70 15.18
CA ARG A 351 -1.75 14.97 15.28
C ARG A 351 -3.24 14.78 15.00
N ILE A 352 -3.60 14.09 13.92
CA ILE A 352 -5.00 13.77 13.59
C ILE A 352 -5.62 12.90 14.69
N SER A 353 -4.88 11.91 15.17
CA SER A 353 -5.34 11.01 16.22
C SER A 353 -5.69 11.75 17.49
N HIS A 354 -4.82 12.66 17.93
CA HIS A 354 -5.02 13.49 19.10
C HIS A 354 -6.15 14.51 18.92
N ASP A 355 -6.14 15.26 17.81
CA ASP A 355 -7.07 16.37 17.59
C ASP A 355 -8.52 15.89 17.32
N PHE A 356 -8.68 14.72 16.70
CA PHE A 356 -9.98 14.18 16.30
C PHE A 356 -10.40 12.91 17.07
N LEU A 357 -9.57 12.44 18.01
CA LEU A 357 -9.78 11.19 18.77
C LEU A 357 -9.98 9.96 17.85
N ILE A 358 -9.23 9.93 16.75
CA ILE A 358 -9.29 8.87 15.75
C ILE A 358 -8.16 7.86 16.03
N PRO A 359 -8.43 6.54 16.04
CA PRO A 359 -7.37 5.55 16.19
C PRO A 359 -6.34 5.66 15.07
N ALA A 360 -5.06 5.48 15.42
CA ALA A 360 -3.93 5.62 14.51
C ALA A 360 -3.19 4.30 14.30
N ILE A 361 -2.77 4.04 13.07
CA ILE A 361 -1.83 2.95 12.74
C ILE A 361 -0.60 3.53 12.06
N THR A 362 0.56 3.30 12.67
CA THR A 362 1.87 3.60 12.10
C THR A 362 2.76 2.36 12.09
N HIS A 363 3.98 2.48 11.55
CA HIS A 363 4.94 1.37 11.51
C HIS A 363 5.44 1.00 12.90
N GLN A 364 5.25 1.90 13.88
CA GLN A 364 5.60 1.71 15.28
C GLN A 364 4.47 1.01 16.05
N THR A 365 3.25 0.96 15.51
CA THR A 365 2.11 0.28 16.17
C THR A 365 2.41 -1.22 16.30
N PRO A 366 2.44 -1.77 17.52
CA PRO A 366 2.64 -3.20 17.78
C PRO A 366 1.63 -4.07 17.04
N VAL A 367 2.03 -5.28 16.65
CA VAL A 367 1.21 -6.20 15.84
C VAL A 367 -0.14 -6.51 16.50
N LYS A 368 -0.16 -6.74 17.83
CA LYS A 368 -1.40 -7.03 18.57
C LYS A 368 -2.38 -5.84 18.54
N GLU A 369 -1.87 -4.65 18.83
CA GLU A 369 -2.68 -3.41 18.81
C GLU A 369 -3.19 -3.13 17.39
N ARG A 370 -2.33 -3.26 16.38
CA ARG A 370 -2.72 -3.12 14.96
C ARG A 370 -3.87 -4.05 14.61
N HIS A 371 -3.77 -5.33 14.99
CA HIS A 371 -4.82 -6.32 14.72
C HIS A 371 -6.15 -5.94 15.39
N GLU A 372 -6.09 -5.49 16.65
CA GLU A 372 -7.27 -5.04 17.39
C GLU A 372 -7.94 -3.83 16.73
N VAL A 373 -7.17 -2.78 16.42
CA VAL A 373 -7.68 -1.55 15.79
C VAL A 373 -8.33 -1.85 14.43
N LEU A 374 -7.70 -2.71 13.61
CA LEU A 374 -8.25 -3.12 12.32
C LEU A 374 -9.52 -3.97 12.48
N SER A 375 -9.56 -4.84 13.47
CA SER A 375 -10.76 -5.64 13.78
C SER A 375 -11.93 -4.75 14.18
N LYS A 376 -11.72 -3.79 15.09
CA LYS A 376 -12.71 -2.81 15.53
C LYS A 376 -13.19 -1.89 14.39
N PHE A 377 -12.30 -1.53 13.46
CA PHE A 377 -12.69 -0.80 12.25
C PHE A 377 -13.54 -1.68 11.30
N ARG A 378 -13.20 -2.97 11.17
CA ARG A 378 -13.95 -3.93 10.34
C ARG A 378 -15.36 -4.20 10.88
N THR A 379 -15.51 -4.41 12.18
CA THR A 379 -16.82 -4.55 12.84
C THR A 379 -17.65 -3.27 12.81
N GLY A 380 -16.98 -2.14 12.56
CA GLY A 380 -17.60 -0.81 12.49
C GLY A 380 -17.78 -0.17 13.87
N GLU A 381 -17.13 -0.70 14.91
CA GLU A 381 -16.97 -0.03 16.21
C GLU A 381 -16.20 1.28 16.02
N TYR A 382 -15.08 1.22 15.28
CA TYR A 382 -14.41 2.41 14.78
C TYR A 382 -14.93 2.76 13.39
N LYS A 383 -15.48 3.98 13.25
CA LYS A 383 -15.95 4.51 11.95
C LYS A 383 -14.84 5.17 11.16
N THR A 384 -13.79 5.63 11.83
CA THR A 384 -12.70 6.36 11.20
C THR A 384 -11.37 5.80 11.67
N LEU A 385 -10.41 5.72 10.77
CA LEU A 385 -9.06 5.24 11.06
C LEU A 385 -8.06 6.08 10.27
N VAL A 386 -6.98 6.50 10.92
CA VAL A 386 -5.86 7.21 10.28
C VAL A 386 -4.63 6.31 10.21
N ALA A 387 -3.97 6.28 9.06
CA ALA A 387 -2.75 5.49 8.87
C ALA A 387 -1.68 6.27 8.09
N SER A 388 -0.42 6.14 8.54
CA SER A 388 0.76 6.46 7.72
C SER A 388 1.16 5.20 6.98
N HIS A 389 1.53 5.23 5.69
CA HIS A 389 2.36 4.25 4.93
C HIS A 389 2.41 2.72 5.33
N VAL A 390 1.49 2.19 6.13
CA VAL A 390 1.64 0.93 6.89
C VAL A 390 0.55 -0.07 6.53
N LEU A 391 -0.44 0.39 5.78
CA LEU A 391 -1.35 -0.46 5.03
C LEU A 391 -0.80 -0.78 3.62
N ASN A 392 0.50 -0.57 3.40
CA ASN A 392 1.11 -0.62 2.08
C ASN A 392 1.32 -2.05 1.56
N GLU A 393 1.56 -3.02 2.44
CA GLU A 393 1.92 -4.38 2.07
C GLU A 393 1.21 -5.42 2.96
N GLY A 394 0.12 -5.97 2.42
CA GLY A 394 -0.39 -7.25 2.87
C GLY A 394 -1.32 -7.28 4.08
N VAL A 395 -1.84 -6.12 4.47
CA VAL A 395 -2.95 -6.03 5.41
C VAL A 395 -4.24 -5.87 4.60
N ASP A 396 -5.22 -6.74 4.84
CA ASP A 396 -6.57 -6.61 4.28
C ASP A 396 -7.24 -5.36 4.87
N VAL A 397 -7.19 -4.26 4.11
CA VAL A 397 -7.74 -2.96 4.52
C VAL A 397 -9.28 -3.11 4.62
N PRO A 398 -9.90 -2.84 5.77
CA PRO A 398 -11.32 -3.10 5.92
C PRO A 398 -12.19 -2.18 5.05
N ASP A 399 -13.40 -2.65 4.72
CA ASP A 399 -14.36 -1.94 3.87
C ASP A 399 -14.63 -0.50 4.36
N ALA A 400 -14.15 0.49 3.60
CA ALA A 400 -14.47 1.91 3.80
C ALA A 400 -15.26 2.46 2.61
N ARG A 401 -16.11 3.45 2.87
CA ARG A 401 -16.88 4.16 1.83
C ARG A 401 -16.13 5.39 1.33
N VAL A 402 -15.34 5.99 2.22
CA VAL A 402 -14.62 7.23 1.96
C VAL A 402 -13.15 7.00 2.26
N ALA A 403 -12.29 7.46 1.35
CA ALA A 403 -10.86 7.55 1.57
C ALA A 403 -10.41 9.00 1.42
N ILE A 404 -9.59 9.47 2.34
CA ILE A 404 -9.04 10.83 2.35
C ILE A 404 -7.53 10.74 2.35
N ILE A 405 -6.90 11.24 1.29
CA ILE A 405 -5.45 11.37 1.19
C ILE A 405 -5.10 12.82 1.47
N LEU A 406 -4.58 13.08 2.67
CA LEU A 406 -4.21 14.42 3.10
C LEU A 406 -2.87 14.86 2.55
N SER A 407 -1.97 13.92 2.28
CA SER A 407 -0.58 14.18 1.95
C SER A 407 -0.02 12.97 1.24
N GLY A 408 0.57 13.15 0.05
CA GLY A 408 0.95 12.01 -0.79
C GLY A 408 2.26 12.12 -1.55
N THR A 409 2.91 10.97 -1.71
CA THR A 409 4.15 10.74 -2.45
C THR A 409 3.89 10.21 -3.87
N GLY A 410 4.93 10.19 -4.73
CA GLY A 410 4.80 9.73 -6.12
C GLY A 410 4.46 8.24 -6.29
N SER A 411 4.81 7.39 -5.30
CA SER A 411 4.56 5.94 -5.28
C SER A 411 3.11 5.58 -4.92
N GLU A 412 2.32 6.51 -4.36
CA GLU A 412 0.94 6.27 -3.95
C GLU A 412 -0.07 6.13 -5.10
N ARG A 413 0.37 6.25 -6.36
CA ARG A 413 -0.51 6.07 -7.52
C ARG A 413 -0.97 4.62 -7.68
N GLU A 414 -0.07 3.65 -7.51
CA GLU A 414 -0.44 2.23 -7.47
C GLU A 414 -1.30 1.93 -6.23
N TYR A 415 -1.02 2.60 -5.11
CA TYR A 415 -1.77 2.48 -3.88
C TYR A 415 -3.22 2.98 -4.00
N ILE A 416 -3.46 4.14 -4.61
CA ILE A 416 -4.81 4.69 -4.85
C ILE A 416 -5.64 3.74 -5.73
N GLN A 417 -5.01 3.13 -6.73
CA GLN A 417 -5.65 2.15 -7.59
C GLN A 417 -5.91 0.81 -6.88
N ARG A 418 -5.06 0.43 -5.90
CA ARG A 418 -5.27 -0.71 -4.98
C ARG A 418 -6.39 -0.41 -3.98
N LEU A 419 -6.40 0.76 -3.36
CA LEU A 419 -7.40 1.20 -2.38
C LEU A 419 -8.78 1.35 -3.01
N GLY A 420 -8.86 1.92 -4.22
CA GLY A 420 -10.10 1.97 -5.02
C GLY A 420 -10.75 0.61 -5.28
N ARG A 421 -9.99 -0.49 -5.17
CA ARG A 421 -10.46 -1.88 -5.29
C ARG A 421 -10.84 -2.51 -3.95
N VAL A 422 -10.26 -2.02 -2.85
CA VAL A 422 -10.57 -2.44 -1.48
C VAL A 422 -11.75 -1.68 -0.89
N LEU A 423 -12.09 -0.50 -1.43
CA LEU A 423 -13.26 0.29 -1.06
C LEU A 423 -14.62 -0.38 -1.41
N ARG A 424 -14.69 -1.72 -1.60
CA ARG A 424 -15.95 -2.45 -1.73
C ARG A 424 -15.89 -3.98 -1.53
N ARG A 425 -16.44 -4.47 -0.40
CA ARG A 425 -17.26 -5.70 -0.28
C ARG A 425 -18.43 -5.52 0.70
N GLY A 426 -19.18 -4.43 0.56
CA GLY A 426 -20.54 -4.33 1.11
C GLY A 426 -21.59 -4.81 0.09
N SER A 427 -22.64 -5.50 0.55
CA SER A 427 -23.72 -6.16 -0.21
C SER A 427 -24.51 -5.28 -1.21
N ASP A 428 -24.24 -3.98 -1.26
CA ASP A 428 -24.99 -3.03 -2.09
C ASP A 428 -24.30 -2.80 -3.45
N LYS A 429 -25.06 -3.06 -4.53
CA LYS A 429 -24.63 -2.85 -5.92
C LYS A 429 -24.56 -1.38 -6.36
N ASN A 430 -25.07 -0.44 -5.56
CA ASN A 430 -25.25 0.97 -5.94
C ASN A 430 -24.40 2.02 -5.19
N LYS A 431 -23.47 1.62 -4.31
CA LYS A 431 -22.71 2.60 -3.50
C LYS A 431 -21.34 2.89 -4.10
N LEU A 432 -21.18 4.11 -4.64
CA LEU A 432 -19.94 4.67 -5.18
C LEU A 432 -18.96 5.00 -4.03
N ALA A 433 -17.70 4.58 -4.16
CA ALA A 433 -16.63 4.98 -3.25
C ALA A 433 -16.08 6.37 -3.65
N ILE A 434 -15.78 7.21 -2.67
CA ILE A 434 -15.25 8.56 -2.91
C ILE A 434 -13.83 8.64 -2.35
N LEU A 435 -12.91 9.10 -3.20
CA LEU A 435 -11.53 9.36 -2.85
C LEU A 435 -11.25 10.85 -2.90
N TYR A 436 -10.94 11.44 -1.74
CA TYR A 436 -10.50 12.82 -1.64
C TYR A 436 -8.97 12.90 -1.68
N GLU A 437 -8.44 13.77 -2.53
CA GLU A 437 -7.02 14.13 -2.53
C GLU A 437 -6.90 15.61 -2.13
N VAL A 438 -6.38 15.86 -0.94
CA VAL A 438 -6.19 17.23 -0.43
C VAL A 438 -4.75 17.65 -0.73
N VAL A 439 -4.57 18.72 -1.51
CA VAL A 439 -3.25 19.13 -2.02
C VAL A 439 -2.98 20.60 -1.70
N THR A 440 -1.82 20.89 -1.12
CA THR A 440 -1.42 22.28 -0.83
C THR A 440 -0.91 22.98 -2.09
N GLU A 441 -1.55 24.08 -2.50
CA GLU A 441 -1.21 24.88 -3.67
C GLU A 441 0.18 25.54 -3.57
N ASN A 442 0.88 25.65 -4.71
CA ASN A 442 2.17 26.31 -4.79
C ASN A 442 3.20 25.73 -3.82
N THR A 443 3.18 24.41 -3.64
CA THR A 443 4.16 23.64 -2.87
C THR A 443 4.69 22.46 -3.68
N SER A 444 5.66 21.72 -3.13
CA SER A 444 6.14 20.47 -3.74
C SER A 444 5.03 19.44 -4.00
N GLU A 445 3.93 19.48 -3.23
CA GLU A 445 2.83 18.52 -3.38
C GLU A 445 2.06 18.68 -4.68
N GLU A 446 1.93 19.91 -5.18
CA GLU A 446 1.26 20.17 -6.46
C GLU A 446 2.01 19.51 -7.62
N HIS A 447 3.35 19.56 -7.58
CA HIS A 447 4.19 18.91 -8.58
C HIS A 447 4.08 17.38 -8.48
N THR A 448 4.05 16.83 -7.26
CA THR A 448 3.80 15.40 -7.01
C THR A 448 2.41 14.97 -7.49
N SER A 449 1.37 15.77 -7.26
CA SER A 449 0.00 15.53 -7.77
C SER A 449 -0.10 15.60 -9.30
N ARG A 450 0.59 16.55 -9.93
CA ARG A 450 0.66 16.66 -11.40
C ARG A 450 1.36 15.44 -12.03
N ARG A 451 2.48 14.97 -11.45
CA ARG A 451 3.15 13.74 -11.89
C ARG A 451 2.26 12.50 -11.72
N ARG A 452 1.47 12.43 -10.63
CA ARG A 452 0.46 11.37 -10.42
C ARG A 452 -0.56 11.31 -11.56
N ARG A 453 -1.02 12.45 -12.11
CA ARG A 453 -2.01 12.50 -13.20
C ARG A 453 -1.48 12.27 -14.61
N GLY A 454 -0.20 12.49 -14.88
CA GLY A 454 0.36 12.49 -16.25
C GLY A 454 0.23 11.18 -17.05
N GLY A 455 -0.14 10.06 -16.42
CA GLY A 455 -0.43 8.80 -17.12
C GLY A 455 -1.91 8.48 -17.31
N ILE A 456 -2.82 9.36 -16.90
CA ILE A 456 -4.22 9.32 -17.33
C ILE A 456 -4.28 10.27 -18.52
N LYS A 457 -4.32 9.74 -19.75
CA LYS A 457 -4.70 10.56 -20.92
C LYS A 457 -5.97 11.29 -20.52
N ARG A 458 -5.93 12.63 -20.54
CA ARG A 458 -7.14 13.45 -20.54
C ARG A 458 -8.09 12.82 -21.55
N LYS A 459 -9.15 12.13 -21.11
CA LYS A 459 -10.40 12.18 -21.87
C LYS A 459 -10.68 13.67 -21.91
N LYS A 460 -10.38 14.28 -23.06
CA LYS A 460 -10.79 15.65 -23.34
C LYS A 460 -12.27 15.65 -23.01
N SER A 461 -12.68 16.43 -22.00
CA SER A 461 -14.01 17.00 -22.02
C SER A 461 -14.22 17.52 -23.44
N PRO A 462 -15.35 17.23 -24.11
CA PRO A 462 -15.55 17.71 -25.46
C PRO A 462 -15.24 19.20 -25.47
N LYS A 463 -14.24 19.57 -26.28
CA LYS A 463 -14.04 20.95 -26.65
C LYS A 463 -15.38 21.38 -27.21
N TYR A 464 -16.00 22.40 -26.61
CA TYR A 464 -16.86 23.27 -27.40
C TYR A 464 -16.01 23.69 -28.60
N GLN A 465 -16.27 23.07 -29.74
CA GLN A 465 -15.87 23.62 -31.02
C GLN A 465 -16.73 24.87 -31.13
N GLU A 466 -16.09 26.04 -31.14
CA GLU A 466 -16.62 27.18 -31.86
C GLU A 466 -16.84 26.71 -33.29
N GLN A 467 -18.06 26.23 -33.57
CA GLN A 467 -18.57 26.14 -34.92
C GLN A 467 -19.09 27.54 -35.21
N GLU A 468 -18.54 28.14 -36.26
CA GLU A 468 -19.10 29.32 -36.92
C GLU A 468 -20.59 29.05 -37.18
N GLU A 469 -21.46 29.67 -36.39
CA GLU A 469 -22.89 29.64 -36.63
C GLU A 469 -23.21 30.47 -37.88
N ALA A 470 -23.58 29.76 -38.93
CA ALA A 470 -24.28 30.32 -40.07
C ALA A 470 -25.55 31.04 -39.59
N LYS A 471 -25.72 32.29 -40.05
CA LYS A 471 -26.90 33.13 -39.87
C LYS A 471 -28.17 32.32 -40.12
N THR A 472 -28.94 32.06 -39.07
CA THR A 472 -30.33 31.61 -39.19
C THR A 472 -31.19 32.53 -38.32
N GLU A 473 -32.15 33.20 -38.94
CA GLU A 473 -33.06 34.14 -38.29
C GLU A 473 -33.83 33.49 -37.14
N VAL A 474 -33.78 34.12 -35.96
CA VAL A 474 -34.55 33.71 -34.78
C VAL A 474 -35.94 34.36 -34.85
N LYS A 475 -37.00 33.56 -35.01
CA LYS A 475 -38.37 33.98 -34.68
C LYS A 475 -38.57 33.88 -33.16
N PRO A 476 -39.17 34.89 -32.48
CA PRO A 476 -39.44 34.80 -31.05
C PRO A 476 -40.51 33.74 -30.75
N LEU A 477 -40.28 32.90 -29.74
CA LEU A 477 -41.26 31.95 -29.19
C LEU A 477 -42.20 32.68 -28.23
N GLU A 478 -43.51 32.45 -28.37
CA GLU A 478 -44.54 32.95 -27.48
C GLU A 478 -44.46 32.32 -26.08
N ILE A 479 -44.63 33.16 -25.06
CA ILE A 479 -44.64 32.75 -23.66
C ILE A 479 -46.05 32.28 -23.30
N VAL A 480 -46.22 30.98 -23.10
CA VAL A 480 -47.45 30.41 -22.51
C VAL A 480 -47.42 30.63 -20.99
N LYS A 481 -48.45 31.28 -20.44
CA LYS A 481 -48.62 31.47 -18.99
C LYS A 481 -49.29 30.23 -18.37
N PRO A 482 -48.87 29.76 -17.19
CA PRO A 482 -49.52 28.63 -16.51
C PRO A 482 -50.83 29.06 -15.84
N GLU A 483 -51.86 28.21 -15.94
CA GLU A 483 -53.13 28.38 -15.21
C GLU A 483 -53.00 27.93 -13.73
N PRO A 484 -53.63 28.64 -12.78
CA PRO A 484 -53.58 28.29 -11.36
C PRO A 484 -54.58 27.18 -10.99
N ILE A 485 -54.10 26.19 -10.22
CA ILE A 485 -54.83 24.95 -9.88
C ILE A 485 -55.80 25.10 -8.68
N TYR A 486 -55.85 26.25 -8.00
CA TYR A 486 -56.84 26.50 -6.94
C TYR A 486 -57.39 27.93 -6.97
N GLY A 487 -58.71 28.05 -6.91
CA GLY A 487 -59.43 29.32 -6.97
C GLY A 487 -59.27 30.14 -5.70
N VAL A 488 -58.57 31.26 -5.79
CA VAL A 488 -58.54 32.29 -4.74
C VAL A 488 -59.27 33.52 -5.27
N ASN A 489 -60.43 33.81 -4.69
CA ASN A 489 -61.19 35.03 -4.93
C ASN A 489 -60.41 36.22 -4.36
N ASN A 490 -59.83 37.05 -5.24
CA ASN A 490 -59.24 38.32 -4.86
C ASN A 490 -60.35 39.38 -4.71
N SER A 491 -60.86 39.57 -3.49
CA SER A 491 -61.39 40.88 -3.10
C SER A 491 -60.20 41.78 -2.72
N ALA A 492 -60.17 42.97 -3.33
CA ALA A 492 -59.02 43.86 -3.33
C ALA A 492 -58.64 44.37 -1.92
N ALA A 493 -57.48 43.94 -1.42
CA ALA A 493 -56.81 44.57 -0.28
C ALA A 493 -55.80 45.62 -0.78
N LYS A 494 -55.91 46.84 -0.25
CA LYS A 494 -55.12 48.03 -0.62
C LYS A 494 -53.64 47.89 -0.17
N ARG A 495 -52.74 48.43 -0.99
CA ARG A 495 -51.27 48.46 -0.78
C ARG A 495 -50.90 49.49 0.29
N ALA A 496 -49.99 49.12 1.20
CA ALA A 496 -49.50 49.98 2.27
C ALA A 496 -48.40 50.94 1.78
N ALA A 497 -48.78 52.19 1.49
CA ALA A 497 -47.94 53.38 1.62
C ALA A 497 -48.71 54.66 1.22
N GLU A 498 -49.58 55.17 2.11
CA GLU A 498 -49.94 56.60 2.15
C GLU A 498 -50.22 57.03 3.61
N PRO A 499 -49.97 58.31 3.98
CA PRO A 499 -49.93 58.77 5.37
C PRO A 499 -51.18 59.57 5.80
N GLY A 500 -51.54 59.52 7.09
CA GLY A 500 -52.32 60.58 7.75
C GLY A 500 -53.49 60.17 8.67
N ALA A 501 -53.27 60.42 9.97
CA ALA A 501 -54.20 60.99 10.97
C ALA A 501 -55.35 60.16 11.66
N LYS A 502 -55.12 59.99 12.97
CA LYS A 502 -55.95 60.33 14.17
C LYS A 502 -57.20 59.51 14.60
N TRP A 503 -57.00 58.88 15.77
CA TRP A 503 -57.72 59.00 17.08
C TRP A 503 -59.00 58.20 17.41
N GLY A 504 -58.99 57.71 18.67
CA GLY A 504 -60.10 57.16 19.47
C GLY A 504 -60.10 55.64 19.52
N SER A 505 -60.30 54.90 20.62
CA SER A 505 -60.40 55.08 22.09
C SER A 505 -61.05 53.77 22.58
N ASP A 506 -60.74 53.34 23.82
CA ASP A 506 -61.46 52.29 24.56
C ASP A 506 -61.26 50.83 24.06
N GLY A 507 -61.05 49.83 24.90
CA GLY A 507 -60.98 49.75 26.35
C GLY A 507 -60.87 48.27 26.78
N LYS A 508 -60.21 48.07 27.92
CA LYS A 508 -60.50 47.10 28.99
C LYS A 508 -60.59 45.58 28.73
N ASN A 509 -59.88 44.86 29.63
CA ASN A 509 -60.30 43.66 30.36
C ASN A 509 -60.21 42.32 29.58
N ASP A 510 -59.77 41.18 30.14
CA ASP A 510 -59.52 40.74 31.52
C ASP A 510 -58.47 39.60 31.54
N ASP A 511 -57.70 39.57 32.63
CA ASP A 511 -57.27 38.44 33.48
C ASP A 511 -57.38 36.98 32.98
N ASN A 512 -56.27 36.22 33.09
CA ASN A 512 -56.05 35.31 34.23
C ASN A 512 -54.78 34.44 34.03
N ASP A 513 -53.83 34.63 34.94
CA ASP A 513 -53.12 33.64 35.77
C ASP A 513 -52.88 32.21 35.26
N LEU A 514 -51.61 31.80 35.31
CA LEU A 514 -51.16 30.74 36.24
C LEU A 514 -49.61 30.72 36.30
N GLU A 515 -49.10 31.04 37.50
CA GLU A 515 -47.71 30.88 37.95
C GLU A 515 -47.36 29.42 38.28
N ASN A 516 -46.09 29.04 38.09
CA ASN A 516 -45.20 28.51 39.15
C ASN A 516 -43.81 28.15 38.56
N GLN A 517 -42.74 28.86 38.96
CA GLN A 517 -41.76 28.50 40.02
C GLN A 517 -40.85 27.31 39.64
N SER A 518 -39.61 27.55 39.19
CA SER A 518 -38.37 27.80 39.96
C SER A 518 -37.71 26.52 40.48
N GLU A 519 -36.47 26.24 40.06
CA GLU A 519 -35.36 25.94 40.98
C GLU A 519 -34.01 25.89 40.25
N ILE A 520 -33.06 26.64 40.83
CA ILE A 520 -31.64 26.71 40.52
C ILE A 520 -30.94 25.87 41.60
N LYS A 521 -29.98 25.01 41.21
CA LYS A 521 -28.95 24.51 42.14
C LYS A 521 -27.57 24.58 41.48
N GLU A 522 -26.74 25.44 42.05
CA GLU A 522 -25.28 25.43 41.97
C GLU A 522 -24.74 24.31 42.87
N ASP A 523 -23.69 23.62 42.43
CA ASP A 523 -22.81 22.86 43.32
C ASP A 523 -21.35 23.28 43.05
N LYS A 524 -20.66 23.66 44.13
CA LYS A 524 -19.23 23.95 44.25
C LYS A 524 -18.59 22.93 45.20
N ASN A 525 -17.26 22.84 45.13
CA ASN A 525 -16.28 22.04 45.89
C ASN A 525 -15.88 20.74 45.19
N SER A 526 -14.61 20.32 45.14
CA SER A 526 -13.46 20.62 46.01
C SER A 526 -12.14 20.39 45.27
N SER A 527 -11.16 21.21 45.63
CA SER A 527 -9.72 21.04 45.41
C SER A 527 -9.13 19.93 46.28
N GLU A 528 -8.24 19.12 45.74
CA GLU A 528 -7.21 18.43 46.52
C GLU A 528 -5.92 18.27 45.71
N ASN A 529 -4.83 18.73 46.32
CA ASN A 529 -3.45 18.67 45.84
C ASN A 529 -2.91 17.24 45.95
N SER A 530 -2.09 16.83 44.99
CA SER A 530 -0.99 15.90 45.27
C SER A 530 0.19 16.26 44.37
N ASP A 531 1.26 16.70 45.04
CA ASP A 531 2.62 16.76 44.53
C ASP A 531 3.10 15.33 44.24
N ASP A 532 3.77 15.12 43.11
CA ASP A 532 4.70 14.00 42.94
C ASP A 532 5.88 14.46 42.07
N ASP A 533 7.03 14.55 42.75
CA ASP A 533 8.37 14.70 42.20
C ASP A 533 8.70 13.53 41.25
N ILE A 534 9.14 13.83 40.03
CA ILE A 534 9.82 12.83 39.19
C ILE A 534 11.24 13.30 38.88
N ASN A 535 12.13 12.49 39.44
CA ASN A 535 13.57 12.50 39.43
C ASN A 535 14.15 12.49 38.00
N ILE A 536 15.06 13.42 37.73
CA ILE A 536 15.86 13.51 36.52
C ILE A 536 17.19 12.81 36.83
N ASP A 537 17.33 11.55 36.45
CA ASP A 537 18.63 10.88 36.27
C ASP A 537 18.39 9.49 35.67
N GLU A 538 18.38 9.39 34.34
CA GLU A 538 18.75 8.17 33.59
C GLU A 538 18.70 8.44 32.06
N PHE A 539 19.73 9.11 31.55
CA PHE A 539 20.09 9.07 30.13
C PHE A 539 21.62 9.14 30.01
N PHE A 540 22.24 7.96 29.98
CA PHE A 540 23.54 7.72 29.34
C PHE A 540 23.48 6.44 28.51
#